data_AF-A0A7S3HS26-F1
#
_entry.id   AF-A0A7S3HS26-F1
#
_cell.length_a   1.000
_cell.length_b   1.000
_cell.length_c   1.000
_cell.angle_alpha   90.00
_cell.angle_beta   90.00
_cell.angle_gamma   90.00
#
_symmetry.space_group_name_H-M   'P 1'
#
loop_
_entity.id
_entity.type
_entity.pdbx_description
1 polymer ?
#
loop_
_entity_poly.entity_id
_entity_poly.type
_entity_poly.pdbx_seq_one_letter_code
_entity_poly.pdbx_strand_id
1 'polypeptide(L)'
;ANSVRSVVPRPAWVIPRFLPLYPDKPNTPFLPVDLMFYQLDPEKDTVELRKESVFKQDKEGARTNGYMRLLLGPHSNDDVMAQMRADEAQRAISNAADGTATYSVPAVHSAISDNYANMVKAGLIEVVQGYVHTASENSVALTSQRSAESETSNVAADTVLENVDDLILCTGFTPALDFLDQSILATIGFDEKETLQPLLLHRDVMHPDLPGLYFAGMYRGPYFAGVELQASAVAAYITGSIALPADATMRERVETSRKIRQQVPRPQFPHVDYVGMSLEWMRDLGLCLHPAPAPSAPSTEATKAPLPVSESYVFSPDMLAPVCDLPLATQDSIARVIADCNEGKHLSQSIFRALQGDWAFERTLISQLESSPSGTVVGKISLLRADKASSDLKYVEKGRFTTTRGMSFDVNGSQYVYALNEAEDCIDIFFADKETGLVKERIFVSLRVAGRDAEGWIAVGEPHLCGKDTYIVRFRLAFQGLALSRIEIQIDVKGPFKDYQSNTVLTKFESAI
;
A
#
# COMPACT_ATOMS: atom_id res chain seq x y z
N ALA A 1 -2.52 8.52 -28.75
CA ALA A 1 -2.10 8.70 -27.35
C ALA A 1 -1.48 7.39 -26.90
N ASN A 2 -0.27 7.41 -26.37
CA ASN A 2 0.43 6.18 -25.96
C ASN A 2 -0.39 5.49 -24.88
N SER A 3 -0.81 4.23 -25.06
CA SER A 3 -1.55 3.44 -24.07
C SER A 3 -0.60 2.48 -23.35
N VAL A 4 -0.78 2.29 -22.05
CA VAL A 4 0.01 1.31 -21.28
C VAL A 4 -0.90 0.14 -20.93
N ARG A 5 -0.50 -1.07 -21.28
CA ARG A 5 -1.19 -2.32 -20.88
C ARG A 5 -0.31 -3.08 -19.90
N SER A 6 -0.81 -3.23 -18.68
CA SER A 6 -0.16 -4.00 -17.62
C SER A 6 -0.65 -5.44 -17.67
N VAL A 7 0.13 -6.33 -18.29
CA VAL A 7 -0.16 -7.76 -18.33
C VAL A 7 0.23 -8.40 -17.01
N VAL A 8 -0.74 -8.95 -16.28
CA VAL A 8 -0.53 -9.59 -14.98
C VAL A 8 -1.03 -11.04 -15.00
N PRO A 9 -0.22 -12.02 -14.58
CA PRO A 9 -0.65 -13.42 -14.60
C PRO A 9 -1.67 -13.74 -13.49
N ARG A 10 -1.60 -12.98 -12.40
CA ARG A 10 -2.43 -13.14 -11.20
C ARG A 10 -2.70 -11.76 -10.61
N PRO A 11 -3.89 -11.54 -10.04
CA PRO A 11 -4.22 -10.29 -9.37
C PRO A 11 -3.42 -10.12 -8.08
N ALA A 12 -3.22 -8.87 -7.68
CA ALA A 12 -2.59 -8.48 -6.42
C ALA A 12 -3.38 -7.38 -5.72
N TRP A 13 -3.29 -7.33 -4.39
CA TRP A 13 -3.75 -6.18 -3.62
C TRP A 13 -2.74 -5.05 -3.79
N VAL A 14 -3.16 -3.96 -4.45
CA VAL A 14 -2.31 -2.78 -4.63
C VAL A 14 -2.56 -1.82 -3.47
N ILE A 15 -1.55 -1.63 -2.63
CA ILE A 15 -1.63 -0.82 -1.42
C ILE A 15 -0.57 0.29 -1.44
N PRO A 16 -0.80 1.46 -0.83
CA PRO A 16 0.21 2.51 -0.76
C PRO A 16 1.23 2.23 0.35
N ARG A 17 2.25 3.08 0.46
CA ARG A 17 3.28 3.00 1.51
C ARG A 17 2.76 3.27 2.92
N PHE A 18 1.67 4.03 3.07
CA PHE A 18 1.06 4.38 4.35
C PHE A 18 -0.35 3.80 4.46
N LEU A 19 -0.62 3.04 5.52
CA LEU A 19 -1.89 2.35 5.71
C LEU A 19 -2.61 2.82 6.98
N PRO A 20 -3.96 2.83 7.00
CA PRO A 20 -4.74 3.20 8.17
C PRO A 20 -4.56 2.16 9.28
N LEU A 21 -4.27 2.62 10.50
CA LEU A 21 -4.12 1.75 11.67
C LEU A 21 -5.44 1.04 12.03
N TYR A 22 -6.52 1.81 12.04
CA TYR A 22 -7.89 1.36 12.27
C TYR A 22 -8.76 1.71 11.06
N PRO A 23 -8.93 0.80 10.08
CA PRO A 23 -9.66 1.08 8.84
C PRO A 23 -11.13 1.49 9.04
N ASP A 24 -11.72 1.16 10.19
CA ASP A 24 -13.11 1.50 10.53
C ASP A 24 -13.28 2.89 11.15
N LYS A 25 -12.18 3.60 11.48
CA LYS A 25 -12.22 4.91 12.12
C LYS A 25 -11.96 6.04 11.11
N PRO A 26 -12.80 7.09 11.08
CA PRO A 26 -12.67 8.18 10.11
C PRO A 26 -11.45 9.08 10.33
N ASN A 27 -10.93 9.11 11.55
CA ASN A 27 -9.80 9.93 12.00
C ASN A 27 -8.53 9.09 12.27
N THR A 28 -8.47 7.89 11.68
CA THR A 28 -7.40 6.92 11.92
C THR A 28 -6.03 7.45 11.50
N PRO A 29 -4.96 7.23 12.28
CA PRO A 29 -3.60 7.53 11.84
C PRO A 29 -3.17 6.58 10.73
N PHE A 30 -2.27 7.06 9.87
CA PHE A 30 -1.69 6.29 8.79
C PHE A 30 -0.23 6.02 9.10
N LEU A 31 0.15 4.74 9.15
CA LEU A 31 1.51 4.31 9.47
C LEU A 31 2.19 3.72 8.23
N PRO A 32 3.53 3.78 8.13
CA PRO A 32 4.28 3.03 7.14
C PRO A 32 3.89 1.55 7.13
N VAL A 33 3.85 0.95 5.92
CA VAL A 33 3.40 -0.43 5.69
C VAL A 33 4.12 -1.46 6.57
N ASP A 34 5.41 -1.28 6.83
CA ASP A 34 6.20 -2.19 7.67
C ASP A 34 5.76 -2.12 9.14
N LEU A 35 5.49 -0.91 9.66
CA LEU A 35 4.97 -0.70 11.01
C LEU A 35 3.52 -1.21 11.17
N MET A 36 2.83 -1.42 10.06
CA MET A 36 1.47 -1.97 10.04
C MET A 36 1.47 -3.49 9.96
N PHE A 37 2.31 -4.08 9.12
CA PHE A 37 2.29 -5.53 8.87
C PHE A 37 3.15 -6.34 9.83
N TYR A 38 4.12 -5.72 10.51
CA TYR A 38 5.05 -6.41 11.41
C TYR A 38 4.83 -6.08 12.89
N GLN A 39 3.60 -5.70 13.25
CA GLN A 39 3.21 -5.46 14.64
C GLN A 39 3.29 -6.75 15.45
N LEU A 40 3.85 -6.63 16.66
CA LEU A 40 3.91 -7.70 17.65
C LEU A 40 2.73 -7.59 18.63
N ASP A 41 2.09 -8.72 18.90
CA ASP A 41 1.21 -8.93 20.05
C ASP A 41 2.07 -9.37 21.25
N PRO A 42 2.27 -8.55 22.28
CA PRO A 42 3.19 -8.85 23.38
C PRO A 42 2.81 -10.11 24.17
N GLU A 43 1.54 -10.54 24.13
CA GLU A 43 1.09 -11.76 24.80
C GLU A 43 1.36 -13.02 23.97
N LYS A 44 1.40 -12.89 22.64
CA LYS A 44 1.49 -14.03 21.71
C LYS A 44 2.82 -14.14 20.96
N ASP A 45 3.53 -13.03 20.82
CA ASP A 45 4.66 -12.88 19.90
C ASP A 45 5.98 -12.68 20.66
N THR A 46 6.23 -13.49 21.69
CA THR A 46 7.51 -13.48 22.40
C THR A 46 8.56 -14.31 21.67
N VAL A 47 9.84 -13.98 21.92
CA VAL A 47 11.00 -14.70 21.38
C VAL A 47 10.95 -16.18 21.78
N GLU A 48 10.40 -16.53 22.94
CA GLU A 48 10.33 -17.91 23.43
C GLU A 48 9.17 -18.69 22.82
N LEU A 49 8.05 -18.03 22.54
CA LEU A 49 6.79 -18.68 22.19
C LEU A 49 6.54 -18.78 20.69
N ARG A 50 6.85 -17.73 19.91
CA ARG A 50 6.50 -17.69 18.49
C ARG A 50 7.53 -18.41 17.62
N LYS A 51 7.04 -19.34 16.79
CA LYS A 51 7.81 -20.02 15.75
C LYS A 51 7.32 -19.55 14.39
N GLU A 52 8.18 -19.64 13.39
CA GLU A 52 7.83 -19.28 12.03
C GLU A 52 6.71 -20.19 11.50
N SER A 53 5.60 -19.59 11.11
CA SER A 53 4.60 -20.28 10.28
C SER A 53 5.01 -20.23 8.80
N VAL A 54 5.60 -21.31 8.32
CA VAL A 54 6.11 -21.43 6.95
C VAL A 54 4.98 -21.62 5.92
N PHE A 55 3.84 -22.19 6.33
CA PHE A 55 2.73 -22.53 5.43
C PHE A 55 1.43 -21.87 5.88
N LYS A 56 0.86 -21.02 5.01
CA LYS A 56 -0.48 -20.47 5.24
C LYS A 56 -1.56 -21.51 4.97
N GLN A 57 -2.49 -21.66 5.91
CA GLN A 57 -3.71 -22.45 5.73
C GLN A 57 -4.79 -21.64 4.98
N ASP A 58 -5.75 -22.32 4.33
CA ASP A 58 -6.86 -21.67 3.60
C ASP A 58 -7.60 -20.62 4.44
N LYS A 59 -7.84 -20.91 5.72
CA LYS A 59 -8.47 -19.99 6.68
C LYS A 59 -7.67 -18.70 6.86
N GLU A 60 -6.34 -18.79 6.88
CA GLU A 60 -5.43 -17.65 7.03
C GLU A 60 -5.38 -16.83 5.74
N GLY A 61 -5.41 -17.49 4.58
CA GLY A 61 -5.57 -16.85 3.27
C GLY A 61 -6.88 -16.06 3.17
N ALA A 62 -8.00 -16.66 3.57
CA ALA A 62 -9.30 -15.99 3.60
C ALA A 62 -9.31 -14.79 4.57
N ARG A 63 -8.75 -14.93 5.77
CA ARG A 63 -8.60 -13.84 6.73
C ARG A 63 -7.76 -12.70 6.16
N THR A 64 -6.64 -13.01 5.51
CA THR A 64 -5.76 -12.01 4.91
C THR A 64 -6.46 -11.26 3.77
N ASN A 65 -7.14 -11.96 2.86
CA ASN A 65 -7.95 -11.32 1.81
C ASN A 65 -9.07 -10.44 2.39
N GLY A 66 -9.74 -10.89 3.45
CA GLY A 66 -10.75 -10.11 4.16
C GLY A 66 -10.18 -8.82 4.76
N TYR A 67 -9.00 -8.90 5.38
CA TYR A 67 -8.30 -7.74 5.92
C TYR A 67 -7.85 -6.77 4.82
N MET A 68 -7.32 -7.26 3.69
CA MET A 68 -6.95 -6.40 2.56
C MET A 68 -8.17 -5.67 1.97
N ARG A 69 -9.33 -6.33 1.90
CA ARG A 69 -10.59 -5.68 1.49
C ARG A 69 -11.02 -4.59 2.48
N LEU A 70 -10.91 -4.88 3.78
CA LEU A 70 -11.20 -3.90 4.84
C LEU A 70 -10.27 -2.69 4.75
N LEU A 71 -8.97 -2.91 4.50
CA LEU A 71 -7.97 -1.86 4.31
C LEU A 71 -8.35 -0.95 3.14
N LEU A 72 -8.75 -1.48 1.98
CA LEU A 72 -9.17 -0.65 0.86
C LEU A 72 -10.41 0.18 1.19
N GLY A 73 -11.38 -0.40 1.90
CA GLY A 73 -12.66 0.22 2.25
C GLY A 73 -13.81 -0.28 1.34
N PRO A 74 -15.08 -0.27 1.82
CA PRO A 74 -16.21 -0.91 1.14
C PRO A 74 -16.63 -0.24 -0.17
N HIS A 75 -16.34 1.04 -0.33
CA HIS A 75 -16.65 1.84 -1.53
C HIS A 75 -15.39 2.17 -2.33
N SER A 76 -14.31 1.41 -2.12
CA SER A 76 -13.02 1.77 -2.67
C SER A 76 -12.86 1.26 -4.09
N ASN A 77 -12.98 2.18 -5.04
CA ASN A 77 -12.55 1.95 -6.42
C ASN A 77 -11.03 1.70 -6.53
N ASP A 78 -10.27 1.74 -5.41
CA ASP A 78 -8.84 1.39 -5.39
C ASP A 78 -8.61 -0.10 -5.60
N ASP A 79 -9.65 -0.95 -5.48
CA ASP A 79 -9.56 -2.35 -5.90
C ASP A 79 -9.61 -2.51 -7.42
N VAL A 80 -8.52 -2.12 -8.08
CA VAL A 80 -8.39 -2.17 -9.54
C VAL A 80 -8.19 -3.58 -10.11
N MET A 81 -8.17 -4.59 -9.24
CA MET A 81 -7.96 -6.01 -9.58
C MET A 81 -9.14 -6.89 -9.11
N ALA A 82 -10.25 -6.27 -8.66
CA ALA A 82 -11.38 -6.96 -8.03
C ALA A 82 -11.97 -8.05 -8.91
N GLN A 83 -12.22 -7.72 -10.18
CA GLN A 83 -12.81 -8.65 -11.15
C GLN A 83 -11.89 -9.86 -11.39
N MET A 84 -10.60 -9.61 -11.64
CA MET A 84 -9.61 -10.67 -11.82
C MET A 84 -9.52 -11.60 -10.60
N ARG A 85 -9.59 -11.04 -9.39
CA ARG A 85 -9.66 -11.83 -8.14
C ARG A 85 -10.93 -12.67 -8.06
N ALA A 86 -12.08 -12.11 -8.42
CA ALA A 86 -13.35 -12.84 -8.42
C ALA A 86 -13.31 -14.02 -9.40
N ASP A 87 -12.77 -13.80 -10.61
CA ASP A 87 -12.63 -14.82 -11.65
C ASP A 87 -11.64 -15.93 -11.23
N GLU A 88 -10.56 -15.57 -10.53
CA GLU A 88 -9.61 -16.56 -9.99
C GLU A 88 -10.22 -17.35 -8.82
N ALA A 89 -10.95 -16.70 -7.92
CA ALA A 89 -11.65 -17.37 -6.82
C ALA A 89 -12.69 -18.36 -7.35
N GLN A 90 -13.46 -17.97 -8.37
CA GLN A 90 -14.44 -18.86 -8.99
C GLN A 90 -13.77 -20.09 -9.62
N ARG A 91 -12.66 -19.90 -10.33
CA ARG A 91 -11.86 -21.00 -10.88
C ARG A 91 -11.30 -21.93 -9.80
N ALA A 92 -10.79 -21.39 -8.70
CA ALA A 92 -10.28 -22.19 -7.58
C ALA A 92 -11.39 -23.08 -6.96
N ILE A 93 -12.58 -22.51 -6.75
CA ILE A 93 -13.75 -23.25 -6.25
C ILE A 93 -14.13 -24.38 -7.21
N SER A 94 -14.22 -24.10 -8.52
CA SER A 94 -14.54 -25.12 -9.52
C SER A 94 -13.50 -26.25 -9.55
N ASN A 95 -12.21 -25.92 -9.54
CA ASN A 95 -11.15 -26.91 -9.56
C ASN A 95 -11.14 -27.79 -8.29
N ALA A 96 -11.43 -27.20 -7.13
CA ALA A 96 -11.55 -27.94 -5.87
C ALA A 96 -12.76 -28.89 -5.88
N ALA A 97 -13.90 -28.46 -6.43
CA ALA A 97 -15.09 -29.31 -6.57
C ALA A 97 -14.83 -30.52 -7.48
N ASP A 98 -14.05 -30.34 -8.54
CA ASP A 98 -13.70 -31.39 -9.50
C ASP A 98 -12.50 -32.26 -9.03
N GLY A 99 -11.99 -32.03 -7.80
CA GLY A 99 -10.86 -32.77 -7.24
C GLY A 99 -9.50 -32.48 -7.91
N THR A 100 -9.44 -31.47 -8.77
CA THR A 100 -8.25 -31.08 -9.54
C THR A 100 -7.36 -30.07 -8.82
N ALA A 101 -7.84 -29.47 -7.73
CA ALA A 101 -7.07 -28.61 -6.84
C ALA A 101 -7.30 -28.97 -5.37
N THR A 102 -6.28 -28.74 -4.55
CA THR A 102 -6.29 -29.00 -3.10
C THR A 102 -6.68 -27.77 -2.26
N TYR A 103 -7.03 -26.65 -2.90
CA TYR A 103 -7.24 -25.35 -2.26
C TYR A 103 -8.45 -24.62 -2.85
N SER A 104 -9.16 -23.88 -2.00
CA SER A 104 -10.40 -23.18 -2.36
C SER A 104 -10.27 -21.64 -2.36
N VAL A 105 -9.13 -21.12 -1.90
CA VAL A 105 -8.87 -19.68 -1.75
C VAL A 105 -7.66 -19.27 -2.59
N PRO A 106 -7.74 -18.20 -3.39
CA PRO A 106 -6.59 -17.67 -4.12
C PRO A 106 -5.44 -17.27 -3.19
N ALA A 107 -4.20 -17.48 -3.65
CA ALA A 107 -3.02 -17.00 -2.94
C ALA A 107 -3.04 -15.48 -2.80
N VAL A 108 -2.66 -14.97 -1.64
CA VAL A 108 -2.59 -13.52 -1.41
C VAL A 108 -1.30 -12.99 -1.99
N HIS A 109 -1.44 -12.13 -2.99
CA HIS A 109 -0.36 -11.31 -3.54
C HIS A 109 -0.62 -9.85 -3.22
N SER A 110 0.42 -9.10 -2.88
CA SER A 110 0.37 -7.66 -2.71
C SER A 110 1.41 -6.95 -3.57
N ALA A 111 1.12 -5.71 -3.93
CA ALA A 111 2.06 -4.80 -4.55
C ALA A 111 1.96 -3.44 -3.84
N ILE A 112 3.09 -2.79 -3.64
CA ILE A 112 3.13 -1.48 -2.99
C ILE A 112 3.26 -0.41 -4.08
N SER A 113 2.26 0.47 -4.20
CA SER A 113 2.29 1.62 -5.10
C SER A 113 1.29 2.67 -4.65
N ASP A 114 1.76 3.92 -4.55
CA ASP A 114 0.89 5.06 -4.23
C ASP A 114 0.03 5.51 -5.42
N ASN A 115 0.44 5.17 -6.65
CA ASN A 115 -0.11 5.74 -7.87
C ASN A 115 -0.75 4.74 -8.83
N TYR A 116 -0.38 3.46 -8.79
CA TYR A 116 -0.82 2.48 -9.79
C TYR A 116 -2.35 2.37 -9.87
N ALA A 117 -3.03 2.21 -8.72
CA ALA A 117 -4.50 2.14 -8.68
C ALA A 117 -5.14 3.42 -9.25
N ASN A 118 -4.57 4.59 -8.95
CA ASN A 118 -5.04 5.87 -9.47
C ASN A 118 -4.84 6.00 -10.99
N MET A 119 -3.74 5.48 -11.55
CA MET A 119 -3.51 5.44 -12.99
C MET A 119 -4.48 4.49 -13.71
N VAL A 120 -4.78 3.32 -13.12
CA VAL A 120 -5.76 2.38 -13.67
C VAL A 120 -7.17 2.99 -13.65
N LYS A 121 -7.60 3.56 -12.52
CA LYS A 121 -8.89 4.27 -12.42
C LYS A 121 -9.04 5.41 -13.44
N ALA A 122 -7.94 6.08 -13.78
CA ALA A 122 -7.93 7.15 -14.77
C ALA A 122 -7.86 6.64 -16.22
N GLY A 123 -7.84 5.32 -16.46
CA GLY A 123 -7.71 4.73 -17.79
C GLY A 123 -6.33 4.92 -18.42
N LEU A 124 -5.33 5.31 -17.65
CA LEU A 124 -3.97 5.54 -18.14
C LEU A 124 -3.17 4.24 -18.26
N ILE A 125 -3.53 3.26 -17.43
CA ILE A 125 -3.08 1.86 -17.46
C ILE A 125 -4.32 0.97 -17.62
N GLU A 126 -4.32 0.15 -18.64
CA GLU A 126 -5.25 -0.97 -18.79
C GLU A 126 -4.62 -2.21 -18.17
N VAL A 127 -5.36 -2.93 -17.32
CA VAL A 127 -4.87 -4.19 -16.73
C VAL A 127 -5.42 -5.36 -17.52
N VAL A 128 -4.54 -6.25 -17.97
CA VAL A 128 -4.90 -7.44 -18.74
C VAL A 128 -4.42 -8.68 -18.01
N GLN A 129 -5.29 -9.67 -17.77
CA GLN A 129 -4.88 -10.92 -17.15
C GLN A 129 -4.27 -11.86 -18.19
N GLY A 130 -3.07 -12.40 -17.93
CA GLY A 130 -2.47 -13.43 -18.78
C GLY A 130 -0.96 -13.57 -18.64
N TYR A 131 -0.42 -14.52 -19.38
CA TYR A 131 1.01 -14.73 -19.60
C TYR A 131 1.35 -14.40 -21.05
N VAL A 132 2.48 -13.72 -21.28
CA VAL A 132 3.00 -13.52 -22.63
C VAL A 132 3.44 -14.87 -23.19
N HIS A 133 2.89 -15.25 -24.34
CA HIS A 133 3.19 -16.50 -25.03
C HIS A 133 4.16 -16.26 -26.19
N THR A 134 3.81 -15.37 -27.11
CA THR A 134 4.64 -14.96 -28.24
C THR A 134 4.55 -13.46 -28.46
N ALA A 135 5.62 -12.88 -28.98
CA ALA A 135 5.65 -11.51 -29.47
C ALA A 135 5.96 -11.54 -30.97
N SER A 136 5.21 -10.75 -31.74
CA SER A 136 5.46 -10.47 -33.14
C SER A 136 5.90 -9.01 -33.32
N GLU A 137 6.11 -8.57 -34.56
CA GLU A 137 6.59 -7.21 -34.86
C GLU A 137 5.73 -6.10 -34.25
N ASN A 138 4.41 -6.29 -34.13
CA ASN A 138 3.49 -5.27 -33.61
C ASN A 138 2.36 -5.85 -32.73
N SER A 139 2.51 -7.08 -32.26
CA SER A 139 1.50 -7.70 -31.42
C SER A 139 2.08 -8.66 -30.39
N VAL A 140 1.38 -8.82 -29.27
CA VAL A 140 1.75 -9.74 -28.20
C VAL A 140 0.57 -10.68 -27.95
N ALA A 141 0.80 -11.98 -28.13
CA ALA A 141 -0.16 -13.02 -27.83
C ALA A 141 -0.06 -13.42 -26.37
N LEU A 142 -1.21 -13.49 -25.70
CA LEU A 142 -1.36 -13.89 -24.32
C LEU A 142 -2.05 -15.24 -24.20
N THR A 143 -1.73 -15.96 -23.13
CA THR A 143 -2.42 -17.19 -22.70
C THR A 143 -2.81 -17.11 -21.23
N SER A 144 -3.91 -17.76 -20.87
CA SER A 144 -4.39 -17.91 -19.50
C SER A 144 -3.64 -18.99 -18.72
N GLN A 145 -2.91 -19.89 -19.39
CA GLN A 145 -2.18 -20.98 -18.77
C GLN A 145 -0.68 -20.70 -18.72
N ARG A 146 -0.05 -20.97 -17.58
CA ARG A 146 1.41 -20.97 -17.49
C ARG A 146 1.91 -22.24 -18.18
N SER A 147 2.49 -22.13 -19.37
CA SER A 147 3.13 -23.27 -20.03
C SER A 147 4.30 -23.74 -19.15
N ALA A 148 4.17 -24.94 -18.55
CA ALA A 148 5.29 -25.61 -17.92
C ALA A 148 6.22 -26.10 -19.03
N GLU A 149 7.32 -25.39 -19.27
CA GLU A 149 8.56 -25.80 -19.97
C GLU A 149 8.46 -26.77 -21.16
N SER A 150 7.36 -26.77 -21.91
CA SER A 150 7.26 -27.49 -23.17
C SER A 150 7.05 -26.48 -24.28
N GLU A 151 8.15 -26.20 -24.99
CA GLU A 151 8.22 -25.49 -26.27
C GLU A 151 7.35 -26.12 -27.37
N THR A 152 6.60 -27.20 -27.07
CA THR A 152 5.76 -27.93 -28.02
C THR A 152 4.29 -28.08 -27.59
N SER A 153 3.87 -27.44 -26.48
CA SER A 153 2.43 -27.37 -26.19
C SER A 153 1.75 -26.39 -27.14
N ASN A 154 0.87 -26.90 -28.01
CA ASN A 154 -0.04 -26.11 -28.86
C ASN A 154 -1.07 -25.36 -27.99
N VAL A 155 -0.60 -24.49 -27.11
CA VAL A 155 -1.46 -23.62 -26.31
C VAL A 155 -1.88 -22.48 -27.23
N ALA A 156 -3.14 -22.49 -27.66
CA ALA A 156 -3.69 -21.40 -28.44
C ALA A 156 -3.61 -20.09 -27.64
N ALA A 157 -3.31 -19.00 -28.32
CA ALA A 157 -3.40 -17.68 -27.72
C ALA A 157 -4.86 -17.37 -27.38
N ASP A 158 -5.12 -16.97 -26.14
CA ASP A 158 -6.47 -16.62 -25.67
C ASP A 158 -6.80 -15.16 -25.98
N THR A 159 -5.78 -14.31 -26.10
CA THR A 159 -5.93 -12.88 -26.32
C THR A 159 -4.73 -12.36 -27.10
N VAL A 160 -4.96 -11.49 -28.09
CA VAL A 160 -3.88 -10.84 -28.84
C VAL A 160 -3.96 -9.33 -28.59
N LEU A 161 -2.87 -8.76 -28.12
CA LEU A 161 -2.69 -7.34 -27.95
C LEU A 161 -2.05 -6.77 -29.22
N GLU A 162 -2.82 -6.01 -30.00
CA GLU A 162 -2.36 -5.35 -31.22
C GLU A 162 -1.77 -3.96 -30.93
N ASN A 163 -0.95 -3.45 -31.86
CA ASN A 163 -0.31 -2.13 -31.80
C ASN A 163 0.59 -1.97 -30.59
N VAL A 164 1.55 -2.88 -30.45
CA VAL A 164 2.53 -2.88 -29.35
C VAL A 164 3.86 -2.36 -29.89
N ASP A 165 4.21 -1.13 -29.51
CA ASP A 165 5.49 -0.50 -29.87
C ASP A 165 6.65 -1.00 -29.01
N ASP A 166 6.41 -1.17 -27.70
CA ASP A 166 7.42 -1.53 -26.70
C ASP A 166 6.92 -2.65 -25.77
N LEU A 167 7.79 -3.62 -25.48
CA LEU A 167 7.55 -4.68 -24.50
C LEU A 167 8.58 -4.58 -23.37
N ILE A 168 8.12 -4.22 -22.16
CA ILE A 168 8.97 -4.12 -20.97
C ILE A 168 8.74 -5.35 -20.08
N LEU A 169 9.77 -6.19 -19.96
CA LEU A 169 9.71 -7.42 -19.16
C LEU A 169 10.03 -7.15 -17.69
N CYS A 170 9.00 -6.91 -16.89
CA CYS A 170 9.09 -6.76 -15.43
C CYS A 170 9.06 -8.12 -14.70
N THR A 171 9.81 -9.11 -15.19
CA THR A 171 9.72 -10.52 -14.75
C THR A 171 10.62 -10.89 -13.57
N GLY A 172 11.34 -9.92 -13.00
CA GLY A 172 12.23 -10.12 -11.86
C GLY A 172 13.64 -10.58 -12.26
N PHE A 173 14.34 -11.21 -11.32
CA PHE A 173 15.73 -11.63 -11.45
C PHE A 173 15.91 -13.09 -11.01
N THR A 174 16.96 -13.73 -11.50
CA THR A 174 17.43 -15.05 -11.07
C THR A 174 18.83 -14.94 -10.48
N PRO A 175 19.18 -15.77 -9.48
CA PRO A 175 20.52 -15.82 -8.94
C PRO A 175 21.51 -16.47 -9.91
N ALA A 176 22.77 -16.01 -9.91
CA ALA A 176 23.88 -16.63 -10.61
C ALA A 176 24.96 -17.03 -9.59
N LEU A 177 25.29 -18.33 -9.54
CA LEU A 177 26.28 -18.92 -8.61
C LEU A 177 27.31 -19.76 -9.36
N ASP A 178 27.63 -19.37 -10.59
CA ASP A 178 28.58 -20.05 -11.50
C ASP A 178 30.03 -20.05 -10.99
N PHE A 179 30.32 -19.26 -9.95
CA PHE A 179 31.59 -19.29 -9.21
C PHE A 179 31.71 -20.47 -8.23
N LEU A 180 30.64 -21.24 -8.00
CA LEU A 180 30.66 -22.46 -7.18
C LEU A 180 30.79 -23.71 -8.03
N ASP A 181 31.53 -24.70 -7.54
CA ASP A 181 31.66 -26.00 -8.20
C ASP A 181 30.31 -26.72 -8.34
N GLN A 182 30.15 -27.48 -9.42
CA GLN A 182 28.92 -28.23 -9.70
C GLN A 182 28.52 -29.20 -8.59
N SER A 183 29.50 -29.76 -7.87
CA SER A 183 29.23 -30.61 -6.69
C SER A 183 28.57 -29.82 -5.56
N ILE A 184 29.03 -28.59 -5.29
CA ILE A 184 28.46 -27.69 -4.28
C ILE A 184 27.03 -27.31 -4.68
N LEU A 185 26.84 -26.90 -5.94
CA LEU A 185 25.52 -26.54 -6.49
C LEU A 185 24.53 -27.71 -6.39
N ALA A 186 24.97 -28.93 -6.70
CA ALA A 186 24.15 -30.13 -6.54
C ALA A 186 23.80 -30.40 -5.07
N THR A 187 24.75 -30.24 -4.14
CA THR A 187 24.52 -30.45 -2.70
C THR A 187 23.50 -29.47 -2.13
N ILE A 188 23.58 -28.19 -2.48
CA ILE A 188 22.61 -27.18 -2.02
C ILE A 188 21.31 -27.16 -2.84
N GLY A 189 21.16 -28.10 -3.79
CA GLY A 189 19.99 -28.18 -4.66
C GLY A 189 19.70 -26.88 -5.41
N PHE A 190 20.74 -26.23 -5.93
CA PHE A 190 20.60 -24.99 -6.68
C PHE A 190 19.74 -25.19 -7.93
N ASP A 191 18.79 -24.31 -8.14
CA ASP A 191 17.99 -24.23 -9.37
C ASP A 191 17.97 -22.76 -9.84
N GLU A 192 18.60 -22.51 -10.99
CA GLU A 192 18.77 -21.18 -11.57
C GLU A 192 17.44 -20.53 -12.00
N LYS A 193 16.40 -21.34 -12.27
CA LYS A 193 15.07 -20.85 -12.68
C LYS A 193 14.15 -20.66 -11.48
N GLU A 194 14.54 -21.17 -10.31
CA GLU A 194 13.74 -21.14 -9.11
C GLU A 194 13.89 -19.79 -8.37
N THR A 195 12.92 -18.92 -8.57
CA THR A 195 12.97 -17.54 -8.05
C THR A 195 12.47 -17.37 -6.62
N LEU A 196 11.72 -18.31 -6.05
CA LEU A 196 11.16 -18.24 -4.69
C LEU A 196 12.19 -18.72 -3.66
N GLN A 197 12.76 -19.90 -3.89
CA GLN A 197 13.65 -20.60 -2.96
C GLN A 197 14.80 -21.30 -3.72
N PRO A 198 15.79 -20.56 -4.24
CA PRO A 198 16.79 -21.09 -5.18
C PRO A 198 17.73 -22.12 -4.57
N LEU A 199 17.95 -22.08 -3.26
CA LEU A 199 18.82 -23.01 -2.51
C LEU A 199 18.01 -23.82 -1.49
N LEU A 200 18.47 -25.04 -1.18
CA LEU A 200 17.94 -25.93 -0.16
C LEU A 200 18.91 -25.98 1.03
N LEU A 201 18.64 -25.17 2.05
CA LEU A 201 19.54 -24.95 3.17
C LEU A 201 18.79 -25.02 4.51
N HIS A 202 19.52 -25.28 5.59
CA HIS A 202 19.03 -25.05 6.95
C HIS A 202 18.85 -23.54 7.15
N ARG A 203 17.59 -23.11 7.28
CA ARG A 203 17.17 -21.71 7.52
C ARG A 203 17.80 -20.72 6.54
N ASP A 204 18.01 -21.18 5.30
CA ASP A 204 18.53 -20.38 4.18
C ASP A 204 19.97 -19.87 4.39
N VAL A 205 20.72 -20.54 5.28
CA VAL A 205 22.07 -20.15 5.69
C VAL A 205 23.13 -21.20 5.39
N MET A 206 22.90 -22.48 5.68
CA MET A 206 23.98 -23.49 5.60
C MET A 206 23.46 -24.89 5.26
N HIS A 207 24.36 -25.75 4.80
CA HIS A 207 24.06 -27.17 4.50
C HIS A 207 24.94 -28.09 5.36
N PRO A 208 24.41 -29.17 5.97
CA PRO A 208 25.17 -30.06 6.85
C PRO A 208 26.37 -30.72 6.16
N ASP A 209 26.27 -30.99 4.85
CA ASP A 209 27.32 -31.63 4.07
C ASP A 209 28.38 -30.64 3.52
N LEU A 210 28.25 -29.34 3.82
CA LEU A 210 29.18 -28.28 3.41
C LEU A 210 29.60 -27.40 4.61
N PRO A 211 30.25 -27.98 5.64
CA PRO A 211 30.64 -27.22 6.82
C PRO A 211 31.60 -26.09 6.45
N GLY A 212 31.34 -24.89 6.99
CA GLY A 212 32.15 -23.69 6.74
C GLY A 212 31.71 -22.87 5.52
N LEU A 213 30.74 -23.33 4.73
CA LEU A 213 30.10 -22.53 3.68
C LEU A 213 28.76 -21.99 4.17
N TYR A 214 28.61 -20.66 4.11
CA TYR A 214 27.42 -19.96 4.58
C TYR A 214 26.86 -19.03 3.50
N PHE A 215 25.55 -18.87 3.52
CA PHE A 215 24.77 -17.99 2.66
C PHE A 215 23.94 -17.04 3.55
N ALA A 216 23.54 -15.89 3.00
CA ALA A 216 22.59 -14.99 3.64
C ALA A 216 21.74 -14.33 2.54
N GLY A 217 20.42 -14.25 2.74
CA GLY A 217 19.52 -13.58 1.81
C GLY A 217 19.29 -14.27 0.46
N MET A 218 19.54 -15.58 0.34
CA MET A 218 19.39 -16.34 -0.91
C MET A 218 17.94 -16.84 -1.13
N TYR A 219 16.98 -15.92 -1.11
CA TYR A 219 15.54 -16.20 -1.26
C TYR A 219 14.76 -14.95 -1.73
N ARG A 220 13.53 -15.13 -2.22
CA ARG A 220 12.73 -14.01 -2.76
C ARG A 220 12.17 -13.11 -1.66
N GLY A 221 12.55 -11.84 -1.65
CA GLY A 221 11.81 -10.79 -0.95
C GLY A 221 12.69 -9.85 -0.13
N PRO A 222 12.15 -8.69 0.28
CA PRO A 222 12.89 -7.68 1.03
C PRO A 222 12.90 -8.00 2.54
N TYR A 223 13.63 -9.03 2.94
CA TYR A 223 13.69 -9.50 4.33
C TYR A 223 14.86 -8.88 5.11
N PHE A 224 15.01 -7.56 5.11
CA PHE A 224 16.24 -6.92 5.57
C PHE A 224 16.69 -7.32 6.99
N ALA A 225 15.81 -7.25 7.99
CA ALA A 225 16.14 -7.71 9.34
C ALA A 225 16.42 -9.23 9.39
N GLY A 226 15.79 -10.01 8.50
CA GLY A 226 16.06 -11.45 8.41
C GLY A 226 17.46 -11.73 7.88
N VAL A 227 17.88 -11.03 6.82
CA VAL A 227 19.22 -11.17 6.22
C VAL A 227 20.32 -10.74 7.19
N GLU A 228 20.09 -9.69 7.95
CA GLU A 228 21.01 -9.24 8.98
C GLU A 228 21.14 -10.23 10.14
N LEU A 229 20.02 -10.76 10.63
CA LEU A 229 20.02 -11.81 11.65
C LEU A 229 20.73 -13.07 11.13
N GLN A 230 20.56 -13.43 9.86
CA GLN A 230 21.31 -14.51 9.22
C GLN A 230 22.81 -14.22 9.21
N ALA A 231 23.24 -13.03 8.76
CA ALA A 231 24.66 -12.65 8.73
C ALA A 231 25.30 -12.68 10.13
N SER A 232 24.53 -12.31 11.14
CA SER A 232 24.96 -12.30 12.55
C SER A 232 25.09 -13.69 13.11
N ALA A 233 24.15 -14.58 12.81
CA ALA A 233 24.24 -15.99 13.14
C ALA A 233 25.46 -16.62 12.46
N VAL A 234 25.72 -16.31 11.18
CA VAL A 234 26.93 -16.76 10.47
C VAL A 234 28.21 -16.32 11.18
N ALA A 235 28.32 -15.05 11.56
CA ALA A 235 29.48 -14.56 12.32
C ALA A 235 29.63 -15.28 13.67
N ALA A 236 28.53 -15.52 14.37
CA ALA A 236 28.52 -16.23 15.64
C ALA A 236 28.93 -17.71 15.49
N TYR A 237 28.53 -18.39 14.40
CA TYR A 237 28.98 -19.75 14.09
C TYR A 237 30.48 -19.80 13.76
N ILE A 238 30.96 -18.87 12.92
CA ILE A 238 32.38 -18.80 12.51
C ILE A 238 33.29 -18.55 13.71
N THR A 239 32.87 -17.68 14.64
CA THR A 239 33.63 -17.35 15.85
C THR A 239 33.49 -18.39 16.96
N GLY A 240 32.56 -19.34 16.83
CA GLY A 240 32.23 -20.29 17.89
C GLY A 240 31.49 -19.69 19.09
N SER A 241 30.95 -18.47 18.94
CA SER A 241 30.14 -17.81 19.98
C SER A 241 28.81 -18.54 20.21
N ILE A 242 28.29 -19.19 19.16
CA ILE A 242 27.18 -20.14 19.26
C ILE A 242 27.58 -21.46 18.60
N ALA A 243 27.07 -22.58 19.13
CA ALA A 243 27.30 -23.89 18.56
C ALA A 243 26.47 -24.09 17.29
N LEU A 244 27.02 -24.82 16.31
CA LEU A 244 26.24 -25.26 15.16
C LEU A 244 25.06 -26.14 15.61
N PRO A 245 23.89 -26.06 14.96
CA PRO A 245 22.77 -26.96 15.21
C PRO A 245 23.16 -28.42 14.96
N ALA A 246 22.43 -29.35 15.57
CA ALA A 246 22.62 -30.77 15.32
C ALA A 246 22.35 -31.11 13.84
N ASP A 247 23.10 -32.08 13.29
CA ASP A 247 22.97 -32.54 11.89
C ASP A 247 21.52 -32.91 11.54
N ALA A 248 20.83 -33.65 12.41
CA ALA A 248 19.44 -34.02 12.23
C ALA A 248 18.50 -32.80 12.07
N THR A 249 18.72 -31.75 12.87
CA THR A 249 17.97 -30.48 12.80
C THR A 249 18.28 -29.72 11.51
N MET A 250 19.53 -29.73 11.06
CA MET A 250 19.90 -29.13 9.77
C MET A 250 19.20 -29.82 8.61
N ARG A 251 19.21 -31.15 8.57
CA ARG A 251 18.55 -31.94 7.53
C ARG A 251 17.04 -31.76 7.51
N GLU A 252 16.39 -31.70 8.67
CA GLU A 252 14.96 -31.40 8.77
C GLU A 252 14.60 -30.03 8.16
N ARG A 253 15.43 -29.01 8.40
CA ARG A 253 15.21 -27.67 7.84
C ARG A 253 15.53 -27.58 6.35
N VAL A 254 16.50 -28.35 5.83
CA VAL A 254 16.71 -28.51 4.38
C VAL A 254 15.46 -29.08 3.71
N GLU A 255 14.81 -30.08 4.33
CA GLU A 255 13.54 -30.63 3.83
C GLU A 255 12.40 -29.60 3.94
N THR A 256 12.40 -28.74 4.96
CA THR A 256 11.44 -27.63 5.05
C THR A 256 11.63 -26.64 3.89
N SER A 257 12.87 -26.26 3.56
CA SER A 257 13.20 -25.42 2.40
C SER A 257 12.72 -26.05 1.08
N ARG A 258 12.85 -27.38 0.94
CA ARG A 258 12.30 -28.13 -0.20
C ARG A 258 10.78 -28.02 -0.29
N LYS A 259 10.08 -28.16 0.83
CA LYS A 259 8.61 -28.01 0.90
C LYS A 259 8.15 -26.59 0.57
N ILE A 260 8.89 -25.56 1.01
CA ILE A 260 8.63 -24.16 0.64
C ILE A 260 8.72 -24.00 -0.89
N ARG A 261 9.81 -24.49 -1.49
CA ARG A 261 10.03 -24.42 -2.94
C ARG A 261 8.88 -25.06 -3.73
N GLN A 262 8.38 -26.20 -3.23
CA GLN A 262 7.35 -27.01 -3.88
C GLN A 262 5.91 -26.59 -3.54
N GLN A 263 5.70 -25.52 -2.76
CA GLN A 263 4.38 -25.15 -2.29
C GLN A 263 3.42 -24.77 -3.44
N VAL A 264 2.20 -25.30 -3.36
CA VAL A 264 1.09 -24.99 -4.28
C VAL A 264 -0.18 -24.68 -3.45
N PRO A 265 -0.89 -23.56 -3.70
CA PRO A 265 -0.56 -22.53 -4.67
C PRO A 265 0.72 -21.80 -4.26
N ARG A 266 1.52 -21.39 -5.26
CA ARG A 266 2.83 -20.79 -5.01
C ARG A 266 2.68 -19.43 -4.33
N PRO A 267 3.21 -19.24 -3.11
CA PRO A 267 3.09 -17.96 -2.42
C PRO A 267 3.92 -16.87 -3.11
N GLN A 268 3.69 -15.61 -2.73
CA GLN A 268 4.50 -14.50 -3.22
C GLN A 268 5.94 -14.55 -2.68
N PHE A 269 6.10 -14.94 -1.42
CA PHE A 269 7.37 -15.02 -0.72
C PHE A 269 7.48 -16.34 0.06
N PRO A 270 8.70 -16.90 0.24
CA PRO A 270 8.92 -18.20 0.88
C PRO A 270 8.63 -18.19 2.38
N HIS A 271 8.91 -17.07 3.06
CA HIS A 271 8.72 -16.90 4.51
C HIS A 271 7.54 -15.98 4.79
N VAL A 272 6.34 -16.56 4.79
CA VAL A 272 5.09 -15.81 4.93
C VAL A 272 4.87 -15.22 6.34
N ASP A 273 5.59 -15.73 7.33
CA ASP A 273 5.66 -15.22 8.70
C ASP A 273 7.04 -14.61 8.99
N TYR A 274 7.28 -13.43 8.40
CA TYR A 274 8.55 -12.71 8.55
C TYR A 274 8.94 -12.47 10.03
N VAL A 275 7.95 -12.13 10.85
CA VAL A 275 8.13 -11.88 12.28
C VAL A 275 8.55 -13.15 12.99
N GLY A 276 7.85 -14.27 12.78
CA GLY A 276 8.22 -15.56 13.37
C GLY A 276 9.62 -16.01 12.95
N MET A 277 9.98 -15.86 11.67
CA MET A 277 11.34 -16.14 11.19
C MET A 277 12.40 -15.33 11.96
N SER A 278 12.15 -14.03 12.14
CA SER A 278 13.07 -13.12 12.84
C SER A 278 13.20 -13.48 14.33
N LEU A 279 12.09 -13.76 15.01
CA LEU A 279 12.09 -14.16 16.43
C LEU A 279 12.82 -15.47 16.67
N GLU A 280 12.69 -16.44 15.75
CA GLU A 280 13.46 -17.68 15.85
C GLU A 280 14.98 -17.45 15.71
N TRP A 281 15.43 -16.50 14.89
CA TRP A 281 16.85 -16.14 14.83
C TRP A 281 17.32 -15.39 16.08
N MET A 282 16.52 -14.45 16.57
CA MET A 282 16.80 -13.75 17.83
C MET A 282 16.97 -14.72 18.98
N ARG A 283 16.12 -15.76 19.07
CA ARG A 283 16.24 -16.81 20.07
C ARG A 283 17.59 -17.53 20.01
N ASP A 284 18.00 -17.95 18.82
CA ASP A 284 19.26 -18.70 18.62
C ASP A 284 20.49 -17.82 18.92
N LEU A 285 20.38 -16.51 18.68
CA LEU A 285 21.41 -15.52 18.99
C LEU A 285 21.38 -15.02 20.45
N GLY A 286 20.37 -15.41 21.24
CA GLY A 286 20.18 -14.93 22.61
C GLY A 286 19.80 -13.44 22.70
N LEU A 287 19.17 -12.89 21.66
CA LEU A 287 18.71 -11.50 21.60
C LEU A 287 17.33 -11.35 22.27
N CYS A 288 17.09 -10.19 22.87
CA CYS A 288 15.81 -9.84 23.50
C CYS A 288 15.04 -8.81 22.67
N LEU A 289 13.72 -8.80 22.80
CA LEU A 289 12.87 -7.71 22.33
C LEU A 289 12.87 -6.57 23.35
N HIS A 290 12.98 -5.33 22.89
CA HIS A 290 12.87 -4.13 23.74
C HIS A 290 11.50 -3.50 23.61
N PRO A 291 10.75 -3.29 24.71
CA PRO A 291 9.44 -2.64 24.65
C PRO A 291 9.58 -1.28 23.96
N ALA A 292 8.60 -0.94 23.12
CA ALA A 292 8.54 0.38 22.53
C ALA A 292 8.52 1.43 23.67
N PRO A 293 9.28 2.54 23.57
CA PRO A 293 9.28 3.55 24.61
C PRO A 293 7.87 4.11 24.79
N ALA A 294 7.40 4.18 26.03
CA ALA A 294 6.14 4.85 26.36
C ALA A 294 6.22 6.33 25.89
N PRO A 295 5.14 6.89 25.30
CA PRO A 295 5.15 8.28 24.90
C PRO A 295 5.46 9.19 26.10
N SER A 296 6.46 10.05 25.95
CA SER A 296 7.08 10.82 27.03
C SER A 296 6.27 12.03 27.53
N ALA A 297 4.98 12.11 27.25
CA ALA A 297 4.14 13.23 27.68
C ALA A 297 2.79 12.78 28.28
N PRO A 298 2.46 13.16 29.53
CA PRO A 298 1.07 13.19 29.95
C PRO A 298 0.37 14.30 29.17
N SER A 299 -0.62 13.95 28.34
CA SER A 299 -1.46 14.93 27.66
C SER A 299 -2.25 15.74 28.69
N THR A 300 -1.78 16.96 28.95
CA THR A 300 -2.55 17.96 29.68
C THR A 300 -3.71 18.43 28.82
N GLU A 301 -4.92 18.40 29.38
CA GLU A 301 -6.20 18.91 28.86
C GLU A 301 -6.91 18.05 27.80
N ALA A 302 -7.84 17.21 28.28
CA ALA A 302 -9.22 17.02 27.82
C ALA A 302 -9.63 17.20 26.33
N THR A 303 -8.75 16.94 25.36
CA THR A 303 -9.15 16.60 23.99
C THR A 303 -9.24 15.08 23.88
N LYS A 304 -10.45 14.60 23.61
CA LYS A 304 -10.87 13.21 23.42
C LYS A 304 -9.78 12.35 22.76
N ALA A 305 -9.13 11.53 23.59
CA ALA A 305 -8.31 10.34 23.31
C ALA A 305 -7.43 10.35 22.04
N PRO A 306 -6.10 10.45 22.18
CA PRO A 306 -5.22 9.77 21.22
C PRO A 306 -5.51 8.28 21.36
N LEU A 307 -6.06 7.65 20.31
CA LEU A 307 -6.14 6.20 20.25
C LEU A 307 -4.70 5.68 20.40
N PRO A 308 -4.41 4.81 21.38
CA PRO A 308 -3.05 4.34 21.61
C PRO A 308 -2.65 3.54 20.38
N VAL A 309 -1.64 4.02 19.65
CA VAL A 309 -0.90 3.15 18.73
C VAL A 309 -0.45 1.99 19.59
N SER A 310 -0.97 0.79 19.30
CA SER A 310 -0.67 -0.38 20.11
C SER A 310 0.84 -0.48 20.26
N GLU A 311 1.27 -0.80 21.48
CA GLU A 311 2.66 -0.94 21.92
C GLU A 311 3.36 -2.07 21.15
N SER A 312 3.60 -1.84 19.86
CA SER A 312 4.13 -2.79 18.93
C SER A 312 5.58 -2.43 18.69
N TYR A 313 6.45 -3.20 19.34
CA TYR A 313 7.86 -3.36 19.07
C TYR A 313 8.15 -3.22 17.57
N VAL A 314 9.13 -2.40 17.23
CA VAL A 314 9.56 -2.23 15.85
C VAL A 314 10.88 -2.95 15.68
N PHE A 315 10.92 -3.86 14.70
CA PHE A 315 12.14 -4.48 14.24
C PHE A 315 13.01 -3.40 13.59
N SER A 316 14.08 -3.00 14.27
CA SER A 316 15.16 -2.22 13.65
C SER A 316 16.29 -3.16 13.23
N PRO A 317 16.98 -2.86 12.11
CA PRO A 317 18.22 -3.54 11.76
C PRO A 317 19.34 -3.39 12.82
N ASP A 318 19.34 -2.32 13.62
CA ASP A 318 20.49 -2.04 14.52
C ASP A 318 20.60 -2.95 15.78
N MET A 319 19.97 -4.13 15.80
CA MET A 319 19.89 -5.06 16.94
C MET A 319 21.19 -5.84 17.25
N LEU A 320 22.31 -5.50 16.60
CA LEU A 320 23.59 -6.20 16.72
C LEU A 320 24.59 -5.62 17.73
N ALA A 321 24.14 -4.71 18.59
CA ALA A 321 24.94 -4.36 19.77
C ALA A 321 24.93 -5.54 20.75
N PRO A 322 26.10 -6.11 21.12
CA PRO A 322 26.15 -7.02 22.26
C PRO A 322 25.80 -6.17 23.48
N VAL A 323 24.81 -6.63 24.25
CA VAL A 323 24.06 -5.91 25.31
C VAL A 323 22.83 -5.19 24.76
N CYS A 324 21.67 -5.72 25.16
CA CYS A 324 20.39 -5.14 25.58
C CYS A 324 20.08 -3.63 25.43
N ASP A 325 20.70 -2.90 24.51
CA ASP A 325 20.40 -1.51 24.23
C ASP A 325 20.35 -1.36 22.71
N LEU A 326 19.16 -1.49 22.11
CA LEU A 326 18.94 -0.81 20.84
C LEU A 326 19.39 0.64 21.07
N PRO A 327 20.26 1.24 20.24
CA PRO A 327 20.69 2.61 20.48
C PRO A 327 19.45 3.47 20.72
N LEU A 328 19.36 4.18 21.85
CA LEU A 328 18.18 4.99 22.21
C LEU A 328 17.68 5.82 21.01
N ALA A 329 18.63 6.33 20.20
CA ALA A 329 18.38 7.06 18.97
C ALA A 329 17.45 6.35 17.96
N THR A 330 17.55 5.03 17.82
CA THR A 330 16.73 4.24 16.91
C THR A 330 15.32 4.04 17.47
N GLN A 331 15.19 3.75 18.78
CA GLN A 331 13.88 3.69 19.45
C GLN A 331 13.17 5.05 19.37
N ASP A 332 13.90 6.13 19.65
CA ASP A 332 13.43 7.50 19.55
C ASP A 332 13.01 7.87 18.13
N SER A 333 13.74 7.40 17.11
CA SER A 333 13.40 7.63 15.70
C SER A 333 12.07 6.98 15.33
N ILE A 334 11.87 5.72 15.71
CA ILE A 334 10.63 5.00 15.44
C ILE A 334 9.44 5.62 16.20
N ALA A 335 9.63 5.90 17.50
CA ALA A 335 8.61 6.54 18.30
C ALA A 335 8.24 7.92 17.75
N ARG A 336 9.22 8.67 17.24
CA ARG A 336 9.01 9.93 16.54
C ARG A 336 8.23 9.74 15.24
N VAL A 337 8.54 8.73 14.42
CA VAL A 337 7.74 8.45 13.21
C VAL A 337 6.29 8.14 13.57
N ILE A 338 6.06 7.33 14.61
CA ILE A 338 4.69 7.02 15.08
C ILE A 338 3.98 8.28 15.59
N ALA A 339 4.65 9.11 16.39
CA ALA A 339 4.10 10.36 16.90
C ALA A 339 3.76 11.34 15.76
N ASP A 340 4.68 11.54 14.83
CA ASP A 340 4.51 12.35 13.63
C ASP A 340 3.28 11.87 12.81
N CYS A 341 3.15 10.57 12.56
CA CYS A 341 2.00 9.99 11.87
C CYS A 341 0.68 10.18 12.64
N ASN A 342 0.71 10.15 13.97
CA ASN A 342 -0.45 10.43 14.82
C ASN A 342 -0.89 11.90 14.77
N GLU A 343 0.03 12.80 14.46
CA GLU A 343 -0.23 14.23 14.24
C GLU A 343 -0.62 14.54 12.78
N GLY A 344 -0.57 13.54 11.90
CA GLY A 344 -1.02 13.64 10.51
C GLY A 344 0.11 13.87 9.50
N LYS A 345 1.38 13.69 9.89
CA LYS A 345 2.50 13.74 8.95
C LYS A 345 2.38 12.64 7.91
N HIS A 346 2.73 12.96 6.67
CA HIS A 346 2.59 12.13 5.45
C HIS A 346 1.13 11.85 5.05
N LEU A 347 0.14 12.37 5.79
CA LEU A 347 -1.27 12.12 5.49
C LEU A 347 -1.72 12.87 4.24
N SER A 348 -1.06 13.97 3.85
CA SER A 348 -1.39 14.72 2.63
C SER A 348 -1.31 13.84 1.39
N GLN A 349 -0.35 12.89 1.33
CA GLN A 349 -0.26 11.92 0.24
C GLN A 349 -1.48 10.98 0.22
N SER A 350 -1.89 10.45 1.37
CA SER A 350 -3.06 9.57 1.52
C SER A 350 -4.36 10.29 1.17
N ILE A 351 -4.52 11.54 1.61
CA ILE A 351 -5.65 12.41 1.28
C ILE A 351 -5.69 12.64 -0.22
N PHE A 352 -4.58 13.10 -0.81
CA PHE A 352 -4.48 13.41 -2.24
C PHE A 352 -4.82 12.21 -3.11
N ARG A 353 -4.30 11.02 -2.76
CA ARG A 353 -4.64 9.77 -3.45
C ARG A 353 -6.14 9.47 -3.37
N ALA A 354 -6.76 9.64 -2.20
CA ALA A 354 -8.16 9.33 -1.95
C ALA A 354 -9.15 10.37 -2.52
N LEU A 355 -8.69 11.60 -2.81
CA LEU A 355 -9.47 12.65 -3.48
C LEU A 355 -9.90 12.26 -4.89
N GLN A 356 -9.08 11.49 -5.61
CA GLN A 356 -9.33 11.14 -7.00
C GLN A 356 -10.66 10.39 -7.18
N GLY A 357 -11.44 10.84 -8.17
CA GLY A 357 -12.69 10.22 -8.58
C GLY A 357 -13.86 11.18 -8.52
N ASP A 358 -15.04 10.57 -8.54
CA ASP A 358 -16.31 11.27 -8.60
C ASP A 358 -16.97 11.37 -7.21
N TRP A 359 -17.58 12.52 -6.97
CA TRP A 359 -18.22 12.90 -5.72
C TRP A 359 -19.59 13.51 -5.98
N ALA A 360 -20.60 13.06 -5.23
CA ALA A 360 -21.82 13.84 -5.08
C ALA A 360 -21.50 15.02 -4.15
N PHE A 361 -22.02 16.20 -4.45
CA PHE A 361 -21.84 17.35 -3.58
C PHE A 361 -23.11 18.15 -3.34
N GLU A 362 -23.18 18.70 -2.13
CA GLU A 362 -24.14 19.71 -1.72
C GLU A 362 -23.35 20.88 -1.12
N ARG A 363 -23.68 22.11 -1.51
CA ARG A 363 -23.04 23.32 -1.02
C ARG A 363 -24.08 24.32 -0.57
N THR A 364 -23.98 24.78 0.65
CA THR A 364 -24.76 25.91 1.18
C THR A 364 -23.93 27.17 1.12
N LEU A 365 -24.48 28.22 0.52
CA LEU A 365 -23.89 29.56 0.42
C LEU A 365 -24.72 30.54 1.25
N ILE A 366 -24.08 31.19 2.22
CA ILE A 366 -24.68 32.20 3.09
C ILE A 366 -23.95 33.52 2.85
N SER A 367 -24.58 34.41 2.08
CA SER A 367 -24.07 35.77 1.83
C SER A 367 -24.55 36.74 2.90
N GLN A 368 -23.67 37.63 3.35
CA GLN A 368 -23.99 38.77 4.21
C GLN A 368 -24.30 40.03 3.41
N LEU A 369 -24.09 40.01 2.09
CA LEU A 369 -24.37 41.13 1.19
C LEU A 369 -25.74 40.96 0.54
N GLU A 370 -26.59 41.99 0.57
CA GLU A 370 -27.91 41.97 -0.09
C GLU A 370 -27.82 41.80 -1.61
N SER A 371 -26.70 42.22 -2.21
CA SER A 371 -26.43 42.12 -3.65
C SER A 371 -26.12 40.71 -4.12
N SER A 372 -25.81 39.79 -3.21
CA SER A 372 -25.37 38.42 -3.53
C SER A 372 -26.33 37.42 -2.89
N PRO A 373 -27.00 36.55 -3.66
CA PRO A 373 -28.02 35.67 -3.11
C PRO A 373 -27.39 34.50 -2.34
N SER A 374 -27.95 34.18 -1.17
CA SER A 374 -27.76 32.89 -0.50
C SER A 374 -28.51 31.77 -1.24
N GLY A 375 -28.09 30.53 -1.05
CA GLY A 375 -28.75 29.38 -1.67
C GLY A 375 -27.96 28.08 -1.54
N THR A 376 -28.41 27.06 -2.28
CA THR A 376 -27.82 25.73 -2.26
C THR A 376 -27.40 25.31 -3.66
N VAL A 377 -26.24 24.68 -3.79
CA VAL A 377 -25.79 24.01 -5.01
C VAL A 377 -25.83 22.51 -4.77
N VAL A 378 -26.41 21.75 -5.69
CA VAL A 378 -26.32 20.28 -5.68
C VAL A 378 -25.77 19.82 -7.02
N GLY A 379 -24.88 18.83 -7.01
CA GLY A 379 -24.34 18.28 -8.24
C GLY A 379 -23.26 17.23 -8.05
N LYS A 380 -22.34 17.21 -9.01
CA LYS A 380 -21.18 16.31 -9.08
C LYS A 380 -19.89 17.10 -9.15
N ILE A 381 -18.91 16.66 -8.38
CA ILE A 381 -17.51 17.06 -8.48
C ILE A 381 -16.70 15.86 -8.98
N SER A 382 -15.80 16.10 -9.93
CA SER A 382 -14.84 15.13 -10.42
C SER A 382 -13.43 15.66 -10.19
N LEU A 383 -12.62 14.88 -9.50
CA LEU A 383 -11.19 15.11 -9.29
C LEU A 383 -10.44 14.08 -10.13
N LEU A 384 -10.06 14.49 -11.34
CA LEU A 384 -9.54 13.58 -12.37
C LEU A 384 -8.07 13.84 -12.59
N ARG A 385 -7.27 12.78 -12.73
CA ARG A 385 -5.88 12.93 -13.14
C ARG A 385 -5.82 13.56 -14.53
N ALA A 386 -5.05 14.64 -14.65
CA ALA A 386 -4.96 15.46 -15.85
C ALA A 386 -4.26 14.76 -17.02
N ASP A 387 -3.16 14.07 -16.75
CA ASP A 387 -2.29 13.49 -17.77
C ASP A 387 -1.47 12.28 -17.21
N LYS A 388 -0.62 11.69 -18.06
CA LYS A 388 0.24 10.54 -17.69
C LYS A 388 1.51 10.91 -16.92
N ALA A 389 2.02 12.11 -17.13
CA ALA A 389 3.28 12.59 -16.59
C ALA A 389 3.13 13.28 -15.22
N SER A 390 1.93 13.77 -14.93
CA SER A 390 1.54 14.53 -13.75
C SER A 390 0.59 13.70 -12.88
N SER A 391 0.75 13.82 -11.57
CA SER A 391 -0.19 13.31 -10.58
C SER A 391 -1.30 14.30 -10.26
N ASP A 392 -1.25 15.51 -10.81
CA ASP A 392 -2.21 16.59 -10.53
C ASP A 392 -3.65 16.18 -10.83
N LEU A 393 -4.56 16.60 -9.95
CA LEU A 393 -5.99 16.36 -10.08
C LEU A 393 -6.69 17.64 -10.56
N LYS A 394 -7.28 17.55 -11.74
CA LYS A 394 -8.20 18.56 -12.28
C LYS A 394 -9.52 18.47 -11.55
N TYR A 395 -9.94 19.57 -10.94
CA TYR A 395 -11.27 19.72 -10.36
C TYR A 395 -12.26 20.15 -11.44
N VAL A 396 -13.37 19.43 -11.57
CA VAL A 396 -14.49 19.77 -12.44
C VAL A 396 -15.78 19.71 -11.65
N GLU A 397 -16.54 20.80 -11.64
CA GLU A 397 -17.84 20.90 -10.99
C GLU A 397 -18.95 21.02 -12.03
N LYS A 398 -20.03 20.26 -11.82
CA LYS A 398 -21.29 20.38 -12.55
C LYS A 398 -22.43 20.27 -11.56
N GLY A 399 -23.28 21.28 -11.49
CA GLY A 399 -24.40 21.31 -10.56
C GLY A 399 -25.41 22.39 -10.88
N ARG A 400 -26.37 22.55 -9.97
CA ARG A 400 -27.43 23.55 -10.05
C ARG A 400 -27.48 24.35 -8.77
N PHE A 401 -27.29 25.66 -8.88
CA PHE A 401 -27.44 26.61 -7.78
C PHE A 401 -28.88 27.11 -7.73
N THR A 402 -29.54 26.91 -6.59
CA THR A 402 -30.88 27.40 -6.31
C THR A 402 -30.80 28.44 -5.21
N THR A 403 -31.13 29.69 -5.54
CA THR A 403 -31.18 30.79 -4.57
C THR A 403 -32.35 30.65 -3.61
N THR A 404 -32.26 31.24 -2.43
CA THR A 404 -33.39 31.31 -1.47
C THR A 404 -34.61 32.05 -2.01
N ARG A 405 -34.45 32.81 -3.10
CA ARG A 405 -35.53 33.52 -3.82
C ARG A 405 -36.13 32.70 -4.97
N GLY A 406 -35.75 31.43 -5.12
CA GLY A 406 -36.31 30.49 -6.11
C GLY A 406 -35.71 30.56 -7.51
N MET A 407 -34.78 31.49 -7.78
CA MET A 407 -34.02 31.49 -9.04
C MET A 407 -33.01 30.35 -9.06
N SER A 408 -32.84 29.70 -10.22
CA SER A 408 -31.90 28.59 -10.40
C SER A 408 -30.96 28.84 -11.57
N PHE A 409 -29.69 28.48 -11.41
CA PHE A 409 -28.63 28.64 -12.41
C PHE A 409 -27.79 27.37 -12.48
N ASP A 410 -27.36 26.99 -13.68
CA ASP A 410 -26.41 25.90 -13.82
C ASP A 410 -25.00 26.37 -13.43
N VAL A 411 -24.32 25.56 -12.63
CA VAL A 411 -22.93 25.77 -12.22
C VAL A 411 -22.09 24.75 -12.96
N ASN A 412 -21.25 25.20 -13.89
CA ASN A 412 -20.38 24.33 -14.67
C ASN A 412 -18.98 24.95 -14.76
N GLY A 413 -17.95 24.13 -14.57
CA GLY A 413 -16.59 24.55 -14.90
C GLY A 413 -15.50 23.77 -14.17
N SER A 414 -14.27 24.01 -14.61
CA SER A 414 -13.06 23.62 -13.90
C SER A 414 -12.45 24.88 -13.29
N GLN A 415 -12.28 24.89 -11.98
CA GLN A 415 -11.80 26.08 -11.26
C GLN A 415 -10.44 25.87 -10.64
N TYR A 416 -10.07 24.61 -10.37
CA TYR A 416 -8.90 24.30 -9.56
C TYR A 416 -8.09 23.12 -10.13
N VAL A 417 -6.80 23.17 -9.87
CA VAL A 417 -5.88 22.04 -10.01
C VAL A 417 -5.30 21.76 -8.63
N TYR A 418 -5.38 20.51 -8.19
CA TYR A 418 -4.81 20.05 -6.92
C TYR A 418 -3.48 19.36 -7.25
N ALA A 419 -2.41 19.75 -6.56
CA ALA A 419 -1.09 19.12 -6.68
C ALA A 419 -0.59 18.69 -5.30
N LEU A 420 0.01 17.51 -5.21
CA LEU A 420 0.68 17.07 -3.99
C LEU A 420 2.06 17.73 -3.91
N ASN A 421 2.36 18.35 -2.78
CA ASN A 421 3.70 18.84 -2.46
C ASN A 421 4.29 17.95 -1.36
N GLU A 422 5.01 16.90 -1.78
CA GLU A 422 5.58 15.90 -0.86
C GLU A 422 6.66 16.50 0.06
N ALA A 423 7.42 17.48 -0.43
CA ALA A 423 8.48 18.11 0.35
C ALA A 423 7.92 18.91 1.53
N GLU A 424 6.78 19.55 1.33
CA GLU A 424 6.10 20.34 2.35
C GLU A 424 4.99 19.56 3.08
N ASP A 425 4.68 18.32 2.68
CA ASP A 425 3.56 17.53 3.21
C ASP A 425 2.21 18.29 3.17
N CYS A 426 1.91 18.91 2.04
CA CYS A 426 0.66 19.64 1.82
C CYS A 426 0.04 19.37 0.44
N ILE A 427 -1.21 19.78 0.27
CA ILE A 427 -1.88 19.78 -1.04
C ILE A 427 -2.04 21.21 -1.50
N ASP A 428 -1.34 21.57 -2.56
CA ASP A 428 -1.44 22.89 -3.18
C ASP A 428 -2.62 22.91 -4.15
N ILE A 429 -3.57 23.81 -3.91
CA ILE A 429 -4.73 24.04 -4.75
C ILE A 429 -4.47 25.33 -5.54
N PHE A 430 -4.44 25.23 -6.86
CA PHE A 430 -4.21 26.34 -7.77
C PHE A 430 -5.51 26.76 -8.44
N PHE A 431 -5.64 28.04 -8.79
CA PHE A 431 -6.60 28.43 -9.82
C PHE A 431 -6.19 27.82 -11.16
N ALA A 432 -7.15 27.21 -11.84
CA ALA A 432 -6.97 26.65 -13.17
C ALA A 432 -7.26 27.70 -14.25
N ASP A 433 -6.55 27.61 -15.37
CA ASP A 433 -6.88 28.38 -16.56
C ASP A 433 -8.28 28.05 -17.09
N LYS A 434 -8.94 29.03 -17.71
CA LYS A 434 -10.32 28.86 -18.20
C LYS A 434 -10.43 28.02 -19.48
N GLU A 435 -9.33 27.84 -20.21
CA GLU A 435 -9.33 27.20 -21.53
C GLU A 435 -9.25 25.67 -21.41
N THR A 436 -8.21 25.19 -20.73
CA THR A 436 -7.91 23.78 -20.56
C THR A 436 -8.29 23.27 -19.18
N GLY A 437 -8.32 24.13 -18.16
CA GLY A 437 -8.52 23.75 -16.76
C GLY A 437 -7.39 22.86 -16.22
N LEU A 438 -6.18 23.00 -16.77
CA LEU A 438 -5.02 22.16 -16.46
C LEU A 438 -3.79 22.97 -16.08
N VAL A 439 -3.69 24.21 -16.56
CA VAL A 439 -2.58 25.11 -16.27
C VAL A 439 -2.77 25.71 -14.88
N LYS A 440 -1.75 25.54 -14.04
CA LYS A 440 -1.65 26.13 -12.70
C LYS A 440 -1.29 27.61 -12.84
N GLU A 441 -2.25 28.52 -12.66
CA GLU A 441 -1.99 29.96 -12.79
C GLU A 441 -1.32 30.54 -11.53
N ARG A 442 -1.98 30.40 -10.39
CA ARG A 442 -1.48 30.85 -9.08
C ARG A 442 -2.09 30.01 -7.97
N ILE A 443 -1.37 29.90 -6.86
CA ILE A 443 -1.86 29.20 -5.68
C ILE A 443 -3.12 29.91 -5.15
N PHE A 444 -4.18 29.13 -4.96
CA PHE A 444 -5.33 29.52 -4.17
C PHE A 444 -5.04 29.21 -2.70
N VAL A 445 -4.72 27.96 -2.35
CA VAL A 445 -4.46 27.59 -0.95
C VAL A 445 -3.54 26.37 -0.86
N SER A 446 -2.64 26.37 0.12
CA SER A 446 -1.86 25.19 0.51
C SER A 446 -2.53 24.55 1.72
N LEU A 447 -3.14 23.38 1.52
CA LEU A 447 -3.90 22.67 2.54
C LEU A 447 -2.97 21.77 3.37
N ARG A 448 -2.91 22.00 4.68
CA ARG A 448 -2.07 21.24 5.63
C ARG A 448 -2.93 20.61 6.71
N VAL A 449 -2.61 19.39 7.10
CA VAL A 449 -3.27 18.73 8.24
C VAL A 449 -2.89 19.45 9.53
N ALA A 450 -3.90 19.78 10.35
CA ALA A 450 -3.72 20.57 11.57
C ALA A 450 -4.28 19.87 12.83
N GLY A 451 -4.97 18.74 12.67
CA GLY A 451 -5.51 17.97 13.78
C GLY A 451 -6.61 17.02 13.33
N ARG A 452 -7.37 16.48 14.28
CA ARG A 452 -8.50 15.57 14.02
C ARG A 452 -9.54 15.65 15.13
N ASP A 453 -10.79 15.36 14.79
CA ASP A 453 -11.90 15.17 15.73
C ASP A 453 -12.44 13.73 15.60
N ALA A 454 -13.60 13.43 16.20
CA ALA A 454 -14.18 12.08 16.12
C ALA A 454 -14.74 11.77 14.72
N GLU A 455 -14.98 12.81 13.94
CA GLU A 455 -15.64 12.78 12.64
C GLU A 455 -14.64 12.74 11.48
N GLY A 456 -13.38 13.15 11.68
CA GLY A 456 -12.31 12.99 10.69
C GLY A 456 -11.06 13.82 10.97
N TRP A 457 -10.16 13.85 9.98
CA TRP A 457 -9.00 14.72 9.97
C TRP A 457 -9.35 16.15 9.56
N ILE A 458 -8.72 17.13 10.17
CA ILE A 458 -8.90 18.54 9.89
C ILE A 458 -7.66 19.03 9.14
N ALA A 459 -7.87 19.59 7.96
CA ALA A 459 -6.84 20.29 7.22
C ALA A 459 -7.25 21.74 6.99
N VAL A 460 -6.30 22.67 7.06
CA VAL A 460 -6.56 24.11 6.96
C VAL A 460 -5.61 24.74 5.96
N GLY A 461 -6.09 25.80 5.32
CA GLY A 461 -5.27 26.72 4.56
C GLY A 461 -4.88 27.92 5.41
N GLU A 462 -3.67 28.44 5.22
CA GLU A 462 -3.32 29.73 5.79
C GLU A 462 -4.28 30.82 5.29
N PRO A 463 -4.79 31.70 6.18
CA PRO A 463 -5.54 32.86 5.76
C PRO A 463 -4.71 33.70 4.80
N HIS A 464 -5.21 33.92 3.60
CA HIS A 464 -4.47 34.66 2.58
C HIS A 464 -5.37 35.69 1.90
N LEU A 465 -4.72 36.75 1.42
CA LEU A 465 -5.36 37.79 0.64
C LEU A 465 -5.34 37.40 -0.84
N CYS A 466 -6.53 37.30 -1.43
CA CYS A 466 -6.70 37.09 -2.86
C CYS A 466 -7.34 38.35 -3.47
N GLY A 467 -6.50 39.28 -3.93
CA GLY A 467 -6.96 40.59 -4.39
C GLY A 467 -7.37 41.49 -3.21
N LYS A 468 -8.67 41.75 -3.06
CA LYS A 468 -9.23 42.54 -1.93
C LYS A 468 -9.99 41.70 -0.90
N ASP A 469 -10.04 40.39 -1.11
CA ASP A 469 -10.81 39.45 -0.31
C ASP A 469 -9.86 38.55 0.48
N THR A 470 -10.18 38.30 1.75
CA THR A 470 -9.48 37.34 2.61
C THR A 470 -10.23 36.02 2.60
N TYR A 471 -9.52 34.93 2.38
CA TYR A 471 -10.07 33.58 2.36
C TYR A 471 -9.53 32.78 3.55
N ILE A 472 -10.44 32.12 4.28
CA ILE A 472 -10.12 31.13 5.31
C ILE A 472 -10.74 29.80 4.87
N VAL A 473 -9.91 28.77 4.76
CA VAL A 473 -10.32 27.48 4.19
C VAL A 473 -10.07 26.37 5.19
N ARG A 474 -11.07 25.52 5.41
CA ARG A 474 -11.00 24.36 6.31
C ARG A 474 -11.65 23.14 5.66
N PHE A 475 -10.98 22.01 5.74
CA PHE A 475 -11.45 20.71 5.30
C PHE A 475 -11.60 19.79 6.52
N ARG A 476 -12.68 19.02 6.57
CA ARG A 476 -12.82 17.82 7.39
C ARG A 476 -12.86 16.60 6.48
N LEU A 477 -12.02 15.62 6.75
CA LEU A 477 -11.72 14.49 5.87
C LEU A 477 -11.96 13.19 6.64
N ALA A 478 -13.05 12.49 6.32
CA ALA A 478 -13.41 11.24 6.96
C ALA A 478 -12.96 10.05 6.11
N PHE A 479 -12.04 9.24 6.64
CA PHE A 479 -11.60 8.00 6.00
C PHE A 479 -12.55 6.82 6.26
N GLN A 480 -12.48 5.83 5.38
CA GLN A 480 -12.98 4.48 5.60
C GLN A 480 -12.06 3.53 4.85
N GLY A 481 -11.15 2.90 5.58
CA GLY A 481 -9.96 2.28 5.01
C GLY A 481 -9.08 3.31 4.33
N LEU A 482 -8.68 3.00 3.10
CA LEU A 482 -7.79 3.81 2.27
C LEU A 482 -8.53 4.90 1.48
N ALA A 483 -9.85 4.82 1.41
CA ALA A 483 -10.71 5.79 0.74
C ALA A 483 -11.22 6.87 1.71
N LEU A 484 -11.56 8.03 1.17
CA LEU A 484 -12.37 9.04 1.85
C LEU A 484 -13.85 8.72 1.62
N SER A 485 -14.64 8.66 2.69
CA SER A 485 -16.09 8.43 2.64
C SER A 485 -16.86 9.75 2.59
N ARG A 486 -16.34 10.79 3.24
CA ARG A 486 -16.95 12.12 3.33
C ARG A 486 -15.89 13.22 3.43
N ILE A 487 -16.15 14.35 2.77
CA ILE A 487 -15.31 15.55 2.85
C ILE A 487 -16.22 16.74 3.13
N GLU A 488 -15.89 17.56 4.11
CA GLU A 488 -16.59 18.82 4.38
C GLU A 488 -15.62 19.96 4.17
N ILE A 489 -16.00 20.94 3.34
CA ILE A 489 -15.19 22.07 2.97
C ILE A 489 -15.91 23.34 3.42
N GLN A 490 -15.31 24.07 4.34
CA GLN A 490 -15.75 25.38 4.77
C GLN A 490 -14.81 26.45 4.19
N ILE A 491 -15.39 27.45 3.54
CA ILE A 491 -14.68 28.63 3.04
C ILE A 491 -15.40 29.86 3.55
N ASP A 492 -14.69 30.64 4.37
CA ASP A 492 -15.15 31.95 4.83
C ASP A 492 -14.42 33.04 4.02
N VAL A 493 -15.19 33.92 3.39
CA VAL A 493 -14.66 34.99 2.53
C VAL A 493 -15.10 36.33 3.08
N LYS A 494 -14.13 37.22 3.32
CA LYS A 494 -14.38 38.61 3.71
C LYS A 494 -13.64 39.60 2.83
N GLY A 495 -14.38 40.54 2.26
CA GLY A 495 -13.86 41.60 1.41
C GLY A 495 -14.92 42.67 1.12
N PRO A 496 -14.55 43.75 0.43
CA PRO A 496 -15.44 44.90 0.20
C PRO A 496 -16.64 44.57 -0.70
N PHE A 497 -16.55 43.52 -1.52
CA PHE A 497 -17.59 43.12 -2.47
C PHE A 497 -17.98 41.64 -2.34
N LYS A 498 -17.39 40.92 -1.38
CA LYS A 498 -17.71 39.53 -1.06
C LYS A 498 -17.68 39.35 0.45
N ASP A 499 -18.81 38.98 1.03
CA ASP A 499 -18.89 38.56 2.42
C ASP A 499 -19.83 37.36 2.47
N TYR A 500 -19.26 36.16 2.51
CA TYR A 500 -20.05 34.94 2.52
C TYR A 500 -19.30 33.77 3.16
N GLN A 501 -20.09 32.83 3.65
CA GLN A 501 -19.65 31.51 4.07
C GLN A 501 -20.14 30.46 3.06
N SER A 502 -19.25 29.56 2.67
CA SER A 502 -19.57 28.39 1.85
C SER A 502 -19.27 27.12 2.63
N ASN A 503 -20.27 26.25 2.76
CA ASN A 503 -20.13 24.92 3.35
C ASN A 503 -20.47 23.89 2.30
N THR A 504 -19.49 23.11 1.84
CA THR A 504 -19.65 22.05 0.84
C THR A 504 -19.46 20.69 1.51
N VAL A 505 -20.36 19.75 1.26
CA VAL A 505 -20.24 18.35 1.67
C VAL A 505 -20.09 17.50 0.43
N LEU A 506 -19.04 16.67 0.39
CA LEU A 506 -18.79 15.66 -0.63
C LEU A 506 -19.03 14.28 -0.03
N THR A 507 -19.77 13.44 -0.75
CA THR A 507 -19.95 12.02 -0.43
C THR A 507 -19.69 11.17 -1.67
N LYS A 508 -19.24 9.93 -1.47
CA LYS A 508 -19.16 8.96 -2.57
C LYS A 508 -20.59 8.69 -3.07
N PHE A 509 -20.72 8.52 -4.39
CA PHE A 509 -21.98 8.04 -4.96
C PHE A 509 -22.29 6.67 -4.35
N GLU A 510 -23.46 6.52 -3.74
CA GLU A 510 -23.99 5.19 -3.46
C GLU A 510 -24.19 4.52 -4.81
N SER A 511 -23.33 3.55 -5.13
CA SER A 511 -23.61 2.61 -6.20
C SER A 511 -24.93 1.94 -5.85
N ALA A 512 -25.96 2.16 -6.68
CA ALA A 512 -27.18 1.37 -6.63
C ALA A 512 -26.75 -0.10 -6.74
N ILE A 513 -26.89 -0.84 -5.64
CA ILE A 513 -26.51 -2.25 -5.50
C ILE A 513 -27.39 -3.09 -6.40
#